data_AF-B1HRW9-F1
#
_entry.id   AF-B1HRW9-F1
#
_cell.length_a   1.000
_cell.length_b   1.000
_cell.length_c   1.000
_cell.angle_alpha   90.00
_cell.angle_beta   90.00
_cell.angle_gamma   90.00
#
_symmetry.space_group_name_H-M   'P 1'
#
loop_
_entity.id
_entity.type
_entity.pdbx_description
1 polymer ?
#
loop_
_entity_poly.entity_id
_entity_poly.type
_entity_poly.pdbx_seq_one_letter_code
_entity_poly.pdbx_strand_id
1 'polypeptide(L)' 'MSGSPIIQDGRFVGAVTHMFVEEPKKGAALAVAEMLRKSS' A
#
# COMPACT_ATOMS: atom_id res chain seq x y z
N MET A 1 -1.21 -10.39 -0.20
CA MET A 1 -0.53 -9.77 -1.35
C MET A 1 0.29 -8.58 -0.84
N SER A 2 1.56 -8.79 -0.50
CA SER A 2 2.46 -7.69 -0.14
C SER A 2 3.09 -7.14 -1.42
N GLY A 3 3.19 -5.82 -1.54
CA GLY A 3 3.72 -5.14 -2.72
C GLY A 3 2.71 -4.88 -3.84
N SER A 4 1.43 -5.26 -3.68
CA SER A 4 0.40 -4.93 -4.68
C SER A 4 0.14 -3.43 -4.77
N PRO A 5 0.03 -2.88 -5.99
CA PRO A 5 -0.22 -1.45 -6.17
C PRO A 5 -1.66 -1.09 -5.80
N ILE A 6 -1.82 0.09 -5.23
CA ILE A 6 -3.12 0.72 -4.97
C ILE A 6 -3.28 1.80 -6.04
N ILE A 7 -4.33 1.64 -6.85
CA ILE A 7 -4.67 2.55 -7.94
C ILE A 7 -5.96 3.28 -7.59
N GLN A 8 -5.92 4.62 -7.62
CA GLN A 8 -7.08 5.49 -7.48
C GLN A 8 -7.06 6.48 -8.63
N ASP A 9 -8.19 6.67 -9.32
CA ASP A 9 -8.32 7.55 -10.48
C ASP A 9 -7.26 7.30 -11.58
N GLY A 10 -6.90 6.03 -11.78
CA GLY A 10 -5.87 5.63 -12.74
C GLY A 10 -4.44 5.99 -12.34
N ARG A 11 -4.20 6.41 -11.09
CA ARG A 11 -2.88 6.80 -10.56
C ARG A 11 -2.42 5.89 -9.45
N PHE A 12 -1.11 5.64 -9.40
CA PHE A 12 -0.48 4.92 -8.29
C PHE A 12 -0.42 5.81 -7.04
N VAL A 13 -1.05 5.37 -5.96
CA VAL A 13 -1.11 6.14 -4.70
C VAL A 13 -0.41 5.44 -3.53
N GLY A 14 0.04 4.20 -3.71
CA GLY A 14 0.73 3.45 -2.66
C GLY A 14 0.70 1.94 -2.91
N ALA A 15 1.19 1.17 -1.95
CA ALA A 15 1.21 -0.29 -2.03
C ALA A 15 0.75 -0.95 -0.72
N VAL A 16 0.12 -2.11 -0.85
CA VAL A 16 -0.24 -2.97 0.31
C VAL A 16 1.04 -3.53 0.93
N THR A 17 1.17 -3.42 2.25
CA THR A 17 2.37 -3.91 2.96
C THR A 17 2.10 -5.24 3.66
N HIS A 18 0.99 -5.36 4.38
CA HIS A 18 0.58 -6.58 5.07
C HIS A 18 -0.94 -6.65 5.21
N MET A 19 -1.45 -7.86 5.47
CA MET A 19 -2.87 -8.13 5.72
C MET A 19 -3.09 -8.41 7.20
N PHE A 20 -4.28 -8.09 7.71
CA PHE A 20 -4.64 -8.47 9.08
C PHE A 20 -5.10 -9.94 9.09
N VAL A 21 -4.52 -10.76 9.98
CA VAL A 21 -4.79 -12.21 10.04
C VAL A 21 -6.24 -12.50 10.44
N GLU A 22 -6.73 -11.80 11.47
CA GLU A 22 -8.10 -11.94 11.98
C GLU A 22 -9.16 -11.38 11.01
N GLU A 23 -8.76 -10.48 10.11
CA GLU A 23 -9.65 -9.82 9.16
C GLU A 23 -9.03 -9.79 7.75
N PRO A 24 -9.01 -10.91 7.02
CA PRO A 24 -8.24 -11.07 5.77
C PRO A 24 -8.71 -10.19 4.60
N LYS A 25 -9.86 -9.52 4.75
CA LYS A 25 -10.34 -8.50 3.80
C LYS A 25 -9.74 -7.11 4.04
N LYS A 26 -9.13 -6.89 5.19
CA LYS A 26 -8.47 -5.63 5.55
C LYS A 26 -6.96 -5.78 5.45
N GLY A 27 -6.30 -4.73 4.99
CA GLY A 27 -4.85 -4.66 4.90
C GLY A 27 -4.35 -3.27 5.25
N ALA A 28 -3.05 -3.19 5.54
CA ALA A 28 -2.33 -1.95 5.71
C ALA A 28 -1.60 -1.57 4.42
N ALA A 29 -1.42 -0.27 4.20
CA ALA A 29 -0.80 0.28 3.01
C ALA A 29 0.24 1.34 3.35
N LEU A 30 1.19 1.54 2.45
CA LEU A 30 2.15 2.63 2.48
C LEU A 30 1.83 3.61 1.35
N ALA A 31 1.63 4.88 1.68
CA ALA A 31 1.34 5.92 0.69
C ALA A 31 2.58 6.25 -0.15
N VAL A 32 2.38 6.60 -1.42
CA VAL A 32 3.47 6.94 -2.35
C VAL A 32 4.35 8.09 -1.84
N ALA A 33 3.78 9.09 -1.15
CA ALA A 33 4.54 10.19 -0.56
C ALA A 33 5.55 9.70 0.50
N GLU A 34 5.15 8.72 1.32
CA GLU A 34 6.01 8.14 2.35
C GLU A 34 7.09 7.24 1.73
N MET A 35 6.76 6.54 0.63
CA MET A 35 7.73 5.75 -0.12
C MET A 35 8.85 6.64 -0.68
N LEU A 36 8.51 7.80 -1.25
CA LEU A 36 9.48 8.76 -1.79
C LEU A 36 10.36 9.38 -0.70
N ARG A 37 9.80 9.61 0.51
CA ARG A 37 10.58 10.08 1.66
C ARG A 37 11.62 9.07 2.14
N LYS A 38 11.36 7.77 1.98
CA LYS A 38 12.28 6.71 2.41
C LYS A 38 13.39 6.40 1.40
N SER A 39 13.26 6.86 0.15
CA SER A 39 14.26 6.64 -0.90
C SER A 39 15.36 7.70 -0.96
N SER A 40 15.29 8.73 -0.11
CA SER A 40 16.28 9.80 0.01
C SER A 40 17.33 9.52 1.08
#